data_AF-A0A2S7I5P8-F1
#
_entry.id   AF-A0A2S7I5P8-F1
#
_cell.length_a   1.000
_cell.length_b   1.000
_cell.length_c   1.000
_cell.angle_alpha   90.00
_cell.angle_beta   90.00
_cell.angle_gamma   90.00
#
_symmetry.space_group_name_H-M   'P 1'
#
loop_
_entity.id
_entity.type
_entity.pdbx_description
1 polymer ?
#
loop_
_entity_poly.entity_id
_entity_poly.type
_entity_poly.pdbx_seq_one_letter_code
_entity_poly.pdbx_strand_id
1 'polypeptide(L)'
;MKNNWIILAMFAFLISCNKESSTTENSPVISDKNSKEVSLKQEAKTLTNDKGETIVVTYFAEGIDLAMTLKKNDEEEHKLLAKGTNPKGEPIFTDGFYAWELSDDGNSGRLTDKQGNVSVFK
;
A
#
# COMPACT_ATOMS: atom_id res chain seq x y z
N MET A 1 -37.66 20.91 47.44
CA MET A 1 -37.20 22.11 46.70
C MET A 1 -36.18 21.62 45.69
N LYS A 2 -36.60 21.42 44.43
CA LYS A 2 -36.47 22.36 43.29
C LYS A 2 -35.02 22.50 42.78
N ASN A 3 -34.85 21.98 41.55
CA ASN A 3 -33.94 22.36 40.45
C ASN A 3 -32.51 21.77 40.47
N ASN A 4 -32.18 20.81 39.58
CA ASN A 4 -31.78 20.92 38.15
C ASN A 4 -30.43 21.64 37.92
N TRP A 5 -29.42 20.90 37.41
CA TRP A 5 -28.88 21.19 36.07
C TRP A 5 -27.99 20.04 35.55
N ILE A 6 -28.40 19.46 34.41
CA ILE A 6 -27.56 18.75 33.45
C ILE A 6 -26.75 19.81 32.69
N ILE A 7 -25.42 19.66 32.61
CA ILE A 7 -24.62 20.28 31.55
C ILE A 7 -23.66 19.24 30.98
N LEU A 8 -24.10 18.70 29.84
CA LEU A 8 -23.30 18.00 28.84
C LEU A 8 -22.43 19.05 28.14
N ALA A 9 -21.11 18.88 28.15
CA ALA A 9 -20.20 19.68 27.33
C ALA A 9 -19.36 18.75 26.46
N MET A 10 -19.94 18.40 25.31
CA MET A 10 -19.24 17.84 24.17
C MET A 10 -18.75 19.03 23.33
N PHE A 11 -17.44 19.28 23.28
CA PHE A 11 -16.85 20.20 22.30
C PHE A 11 -15.79 19.44 21.50
N ALA A 12 -16.23 19.00 20.33
CA ALA A 12 -15.37 18.58 19.24
C ALA A 12 -14.65 19.83 18.70
N PHE A 13 -13.32 19.88 18.84
CA PHE A 13 -12.50 20.80 18.06
C PHE A 13 -12.19 20.16 16.71
N LEU A 14 -13.02 20.47 15.71
CA LEU A 14 -12.67 20.34 14.31
C LEU A 14 -11.80 21.54 13.95
N ILE A 15 -10.47 21.34 13.90
CA ILE A 15 -9.58 22.35 13.32
C ILE A 15 -9.71 22.23 11.81
N SER A 16 -10.50 23.16 11.26
CA SER A 16 -10.74 23.32 9.84
C SER A 16 -9.50 23.86 9.11
N CYS A 17 -9.32 23.28 7.92
CA CYS A 17 -8.46 23.66 6.81
C CYS A 17 -8.25 25.17 6.63
N ASN A 18 -7.00 25.64 6.63
CA ASN A 18 -6.63 26.89 5.98
C ASN A 18 -5.97 26.56 4.64
N LYS A 19 -6.76 26.71 3.57
CA LYS A 19 -6.29 26.72 2.19
C LYS A 19 -5.81 28.14 1.91
N GLU A 20 -4.51 28.38 1.99
CA GLU A 20 -3.93 29.66 1.65
C GLU A 20 -3.79 29.78 0.13
N SER A 21 -4.59 30.65 -0.47
CA SER A 21 -4.51 31.06 -1.86
C SER A 21 -3.70 32.36 -1.94
N SER A 22 -2.47 32.26 -2.46
CA SER A 22 -1.64 33.43 -2.80
C SER A 22 -1.41 33.45 -4.30
N THR A 23 -2.15 34.32 -4.99
CA THR A 23 -1.85 34.77 -6.34
C THR A 23 -0.89 35.95 -6.25
N THR A 24 0.24 35.93 -6.98
CA THR A 24 0.83 37.08 -7.73
C THR A 24 2.12 36.65 -8.44
N GLU A 25 2.05 36.70 -9.79
CA GLU A 25 3.03 37.10 -10.82
C GLU A 25 4.32 36.30 -11.14
N ASN A 26 4.26 35.63 -12.29
CA ASN A 26 5.20 35.56 -13.42
C ASN A 26 6.72 35.76 -13.21
N SER A 27 7.44 34.64 -13.27
CA SER A 27 8.62 34.48 -14.15
C SER A 27 8.74 32.99 -14.52
N PRO A 28 9.01 32.64 -15.80
CA PRO A 28 9.11 31.24 -16.18
C PRO A 28 10.49 30.73 -15.78
N VAL A 29 10.62 30.30 -14.53
CA VAL A 29 11.70 29.39 -14.17
C VAL A 29 11.30 28.05 -14.77
N ILE A 30 11.96 27.71 -15.88
CA ILE A 30 12.03 26.37 -16.43
C ILE A 30 12.66 25.52 -15.31
N SER A 31 11.82 25.04 -14.40
CA SER A 31 12.17 24.00 -13.47
C SER A 31 11.96 22.72 -14.25
N ASP A 32 13.04 22.18 -14.78
CA ASP A 32 13.12 20.77 -15.12
C ASP A 32 12.56 19.99 -13.93
N LYS A 33 11.30 19.56 -14.04
CA LYS A 33 10.70 18.55 -13.16
C LYS A 33 11.33 17.20 -13.49
N ASN A 34 12.65 17.12 -13.45
CA ASN A 34 13.33 15.90 -13.08
C ASN A 34 13.61 15.98 -11.58
N SER A 35 12.53 16.14 -10.81
CA SER A 35 12.52 15.61 -9.46
C SER A 35 12.80 14.13 -9.68
N LYS A 36 14.06 13.72 -9.48
CA LYS A 36 14.40 12.33 -9.27
C LYS A 36 13.57 11.91 -8.05
N GLU A 37 12.35 11.44 -8.29
CA GLU A 37 11.60 10.69 -7.31
C GLU A 37 12.57 9.61 -6.85
N VAL A 38 13.00 9.72 -5.60
CA VAL A 38 13.70 8.63 -4.94
C VAL A 38 12.70 7.51 -4.93
N SER A 39 12.86 6.57 -5.86
CA SER A 39 11.98 5.41 -5.97
C SER A 39 12.02 4.71 -4.61
N LEU A 40 10.89 4.72 -3.89
CA LEU A 40 10.71 4.05 -2.60
C LEU A 40 10.59 2.52 -2.82
N LYS A 41 11.46 1.97 -3.66
CA LYS A 41 11.54 0.56 -4.01
C LYS A 41 12.39 -0.15 -2.97
N GLN A 42 11.81 -1.17 -2.36
CA GLN A 42 12.50 -2.04 -1.42
C GLN A 42 13.41 -3.03 -2.15
N GLU A 43 14.33 -3.65 -1.43
CA GLU A 43 15.11 -4.76 -1.96
C GLU A 43 14.21 -5.95 -2.29
N ALA A 44 14.57 -6.69 -3.33
CA ALA A 44 13.85 -7.90 -3.72
C ALA A 44 14.04 -8.99 -2.66
N LYS A 45 12.95 -9.67 -2.30
CA LYS A 45 12.98 -10.83 -1.40
C LYS A 45 12.63 -12.10 -2.18
N THR A 46 13.43 -13.14 -1.99
CA THR A 46 13.11 -14.49 -2.49
C THR A 46 12.47 -15.29 -1.38
N LEU A 47 11.27 -15.81 -1.62
CA LEU A 47 10.52 -16.65 -0.68
C LEU A 47 10.32 -18.03 -1.29
N THR A 48 10.30 -19.06 -0.46
CA THR A 48 10.16 -20.46 -0.88
C THR A 48 9.00 -21.13 -0.17
N ASN A 49 8.31 -22.06 -0.83
CA ASN A 49 7.28 -22.89 -0.20
C ASN A 49 7.77 -24.31 0.10
N ASP A 50 6.90 -25.12 0.70
CA ASP A 50 7.19 -26.52 1.07
C ASP A 50 7.40 -27.46 -0.12
N LYS A 51 6.98 -27.04 -1.33
CA LYS A 51 7.19 -27.77 -2.59
C LYS A 51 8.48 -27.37 -3.31
N GLY A 52 9.23 -26.40 -2.77
CA GLY A 52 10.42 -25.86 -3.41
C GLY A 52 10.15 -24.88 -4.55
N GLU A 53 8.90 -24.43 -4.73
CA GLU A 53 8.59 -23.31 -5.62
C GLU A 53 9.10 -22.01 -4.98
N THR A 54 9.52 -21.07 -5.82
CA THR A 54 10.05 -19.78 -5.40
C THR A 54 9.22 -18.63 -5.95
N ILE A 55 9.16 -17.55 -5.18
CA ILE A 55 8.71 -16.25 -5.67
C ILE A 55 9.77 -15.19 -5.37
N VAL A 56 9.92 -14.23 -6.28
CA VAL A 56 10.69 -13.01 -6.05
C VAL A 56 9.71 -11.86 -5.95
N VAL A 57 9.72 -11.16 -4.82
CA VAL A 57 8.81 -10.05 -4.53
C VAL A 57 9.57 -8.75 -4.33
N THR A 58 9.07 -7.65 -4.89
CA THR A 58 9.63 -6.32 -4.65
C THR A 58 8.53 -5.29 -4.44
N TYR A 59 8.50 -4.63 -3.28
CA TYR A 59 7.52 -3.60 -2.95
C TYR A 59 8.03 -2.21 -3.34
N PHE A 60 7.14 -1.34 -3.81
CA PHE A 60 7.47 0.03 -4.17
C PHE A 60 6.25 0.95 -4.13
N ALA A 61 6.49 2.25 -3.98
CA ALA A 61 5.47 3.26 -4.20
C ALA A 61 5.30 3.51 -5.71
N GLU A 62 4.05 3.58 -6.18
CA GLU A 62 3.67 3.97 -7.54
C GLU A 62 2.77 5.21 -7.45
N GLY A 63 3.37 6.40 -7.50
CA GLY A 63 2.66 7.64 -7.20
C GLY A 63 2.19 7.69 -5.75
N ILE A 64 0.87 7.72 -5.54
CA ILE A 64 0.25 7.67 -4.20
C ILE A 64 -0.12 6.26 -3.76
N ASP A 65 0.01 5.27 -4.65
CA ASP A 65 -0.39 3.89 -4.42
C ASP A 65 0.80 3.04 -3.97
N LEU A 66 0.49 1.92 -3.31
CA LEU A 66 1.46 0.87 -3.00
C LEU A 66 1.34 -0.26 -4.01
N ALA A 67 2.47 -0.70 -4.55
CA ALA A 67 2.54 -1.76 -5.54
C ALA A 67 3.64 -2.77 -5.18
N MET A 68 3.58 -3.92 -5.84
CA MET A 68 4.66 -4.88 -5.80
C MET A 68 4.85 -5.57 -7.16
N THR A 69 6.06 -6.04 -7.43
CA THR A 69 6.28 -7.03 -8.47
C THR A 69 6.39 -8.42 -7.86
N LEU A 70 5.89 -9.42 -8.57
CA LEU A 70 5.92 -10.83 -8.20
C LEU A 70 6.33 -11.64 -9.41
N LYS A 71 7.41 -12.41 -9.28
CA LYS A 71 7.81 -13.41 -10.26
C LYS A 71 7.82 -14.79 -9.61
N LYS A 72 6.97 -15.70 -10.09
CA LYS A 72 6.90 -17.08 -9.60
C LYS A 72 7.77 -18.00 -10.46
N ASN A 73 8.78 -18.63 -9.88
CA ASN A 73 9.76 -19.44 -10.60
C ASN A 73 10.31 -18.71 -11.87
N ASP A 74 10.19 -19.33 -13.03
CA ASP A 74 10.59 -18.79 -14.34
C ASP A 74 9.42 -18.16 -15.12
N GLU A 75 8.28 -17.92 -14.49
CA GLU A 75 7.12 -17.26 -15.11
C GLU A 75 7.41 -15.77 -15.41
N GLU A 76 6.50 -15.14 -16.16
CA GLU A 76 6.52 -13.70 -16.39
C GLU A 76 6.39 -12.94 -15.05
N GLU A 77 6.99 -11.75 -14.98
CA GLU A 77 6.84 -10.89 -13.81
C GLU A 77 5.50 -10.16 -13.85
N HIS A 78 4.75 -10.25 -12.75
CA HIS A 78 3.47 -9.59 -12.57
C HIS A 78 3.63 -8.34 -11.70
N LYS A 79 3.03 -7.23 -12.12
CA LYS A 79 2.89 -6.03 -11.27
C LYS A 79 1.52 -6.04 -10.59
N LEU A 80 1.51 -6.21 -9.28
CA LEU A 80 0.30 -6.25 -8.45
C LEU A 80 0.13 -4.90 -7.74
N LEU A 81 -1.11 -4.41 -7.71
CA LEU A 81 -1.47 -3.17 -7.01
C LEU A 81 -2.17 -3.50 -5.70
N ALA A 82 -1.92 -2.72 -4.65
CA ALA A 82 -2.66 -2.84 -3.41
C ALA A 82 -4.16 -2.55 -3.62
N LYS A 83 -5.02 -3.44 -3.13
CA LYS A 83 -6.49 -3.35 -3.18
C LYS A 83 -7.07 -3.80 -1.85
N GLY A 84 -7.36 -2.83 -0.99
CA GLY A 84 -7.92 -3.08 0.34
C GLY A 84 -6.92 -3.76 1.28
N THR A 85 -7.45 -4.28 2.38
CA THR A 85 -6.67 -4.91 3.44
C THR A 85 -7.29 -6.22 3.88
N ASN A 86 -6.46 -7.13 4.39
CA ASN A 86 -6.93 -8.33 5.06
C ASN A 86 -7.50 -8.00 6.46
N PRO A 87 -8.11 -8.97 7.19
CA PRO A 87 -8.69 -8.72 8.52
C PRO A 87 -7.73 -8.17 9.58
N LYS A 88 -6.42 -8.18 9.32
CA LYS A 88 -5.36 -7.69 10.21
C LYS A 88 -4.88 -6.29 9.85
N GLY A 89 -5.38 -5.74 8.74
CA GLY A 89 -5.01 -4.41 8.25
C GLY A 89 -3.86 -4.41 7.25
N GLU A 90 -3.30 -5.57 6.89
CA GLU A 90 -2.22 -5.65 5.91
C GLU A 90 -2.77 -5.52 4.48
N PRO A 91 -2.04 -4.83 3.57
CA PRO A 91 -2.49 -4.67 2.19
C PRO A 91 -2.62 -6.02 1.47
N ILE A 92 -3.64 -6.13 0.62
CA ILE A 92 -3.78 -7.24 -0.34
C ILE A 92 -3.35 -6.72 -1.70
N PHE A 93 -2.41 -7.38 -2.36
CA PHE A 93 -1.92 -6.98 -3.68
C PHE A 93 -2.52 -7.87 -4.76
N THR A 94 -2.97 -7.32 -5.88
CA THR A 94 -3.49 -8.14 -6.98
C THR A 94 -3.44 -7.43 -8.34
N ASP A 95 -3.26 -8.23 -9.39
CA ASP A 95 -3.43 -7.86 -10.81
C ASP A 95 -4.64 -8.55 -11.46
N GLY A 96 -5.41 -9.32 -10.67
CA GLY A 96 -6.52 -10.16 -11.12
C GLY A 96 -6.13 -11.57 -11.58
N PHE A 97 -4.84 -11.84 -11.80
CA PHE A 97 -4.33 -13.20 -12.00
C PHE A 97 -3.79 -13.78 -10.69
N TYR A 98 -3.02 -12.99 -9.95
CA TYR A 98 -2.51 -13.31 -8.63
C TYR A 98 -3.11 -12.40 -7.57
N ALA A 99 -3.30 -12.93 -6.36
CA ALA A 99 -3.52 -12.15 -5.15
C ALA A 99 -2.49 -12.53 -4.09
N TRP A 100 -1.76 -11.55 -3.57
CA TRP A 100 -0.75 -11.72 -2.54
C TRP A 100 -1.20 -11.04 -1.24
N GLU A 101 -1.26 -11.83 -0.17
CA GLU A 101 -1.60 -11.37 1.18
C GLU A 101 -0.40 -11.58 2.11
N LEU A 102 0.08 -10.50 2.72
CA LEU A 102 1.14 -10.58 3.72
C LEU A 102 0.64 -11.28 5.00
N SER A 103 1.53 -12.08 5.57
CA SER A 103 1.40 -12.58 6.94
C SER A 103 1.86 -11.51 7.94
N ASP A 104 1.50 -11.72 9.21
CA ASP A 104 1.74 -10.79 10.33
C ASP A 104 3.23 -10.58 10.66
N ASP A 105 4.08 -11.48 10.18
CA ASP A 105 5.54 -11.36 10.33
C ASP A 105 6.15 -10.36 9.34
N GLY A 106 5.35 -9.81 8.41
CA GLY A 106 5.77 -8.88 7.35
C GLY A 106 6.77 -9.48 6.35
N ASN A 107 7.04 -10.77 6.41
CA ASN A 107 8.09 -11.44 5.65
C ASN A 107 7.60 -12.69 4.89
N SER A 108 6.49 -13.28 5.31
CA SER A 108 5.82 -14.39 4.62
C SER A 108 4.47 -13.95 4.05
N GLY A 109 3.83 -14.82 3.28
CA GLY A 109 2.50 -14.52 2.75
C GLY A 109 1.84 -15.68 2.02
N ARG A 110 0.60 -15.41 1.60
CA ARG A 110 -0.25 -16.33 0.84
C ARG A 110 -0.41 -15.80 -0.58
N LEU A 111 -0.05 -16.61 -1.56
CA LEU A 111 -0.34 -16.37 -2.97
C LEU A 111 -1.55 -17.19 -3.38
N THR A 112 -2.59 -16.50 -3.86
CA THR A 112 -3.76 -17.12 -4.48
C THR A 112 -3.67 -16.92 -6.00
N ASP A 113 -3.74 -18.00 -6.77
CA ASP A 113 -3.76 -17.94 -8.24
C ASP A 113 -5.17 -17.70 -8.79
N LYS A 114 -5.27 -17.54 -10.11
CA LYS A 114 -6.53 -17.28 -10.81
C LYS A 114 -7.56 -18.41 -10.64
N GLN A 115 -7.11 -19.62 -10.37
CA GLN A 115 -7.96 -20.78 -10.12
C GLN A 115 -8.40 -20.87 -8.65
N GLY A 116 -7.90 -20.00 -7.78
CA GLY A 116 -8.17 -19.99 -6.35
C GLY A 116 -7.28 -20.95 -5.56
N ASN A 117 -6.24 -21.53 -6.16
CA ASN A 117 -5.29 -22.33 -5.41
C ASN A 117 -4.42 -21.42 -4.54
N VAL A 118 -4.21 -21.83 -3.30
CA VAL A 118 -3.43 -21.06 -2.32
C VAL A 118 -2.11 -21.76 -2.06
N SER A 119 -1.02 -20.99 -2.11
CA SER A 119 0.32 -21.42 -1.71
C SER A 119 0.90 -20.46 -0.67
N VAL A 120 1.60 -20.99 0.33
CA VAL A 120 2.22 -20.20 1.40
C VAL A 120 3.72 -20.12 1.16
N PHE A 121 4.29 -18.91 1.16
CA PHE A 121 5.71 -18.67 0.93
C PHE A 121 6.34 -18.00 2.15
N LYS A 122 7.57 -18.40 2.48
CA LYS A 122 8.35 -17.92 3.64
C LYS A 122 9.79 -17.60 3.26
#